data_AF-X0UVS1-F1
#
_entry.id   AF-X0UVS1-F1
#
_cell.length_a   1.000
_cell.length_b   1.000
_cell.length_c   1.000
_cell.angle_alpha   90.00
_cell.angle_beta   90.00
_cell.angle_gamma   90.00
#
_symmetry.space_group_name_H-M   'P 1'
#
loop_
_entity.id
_entity.type
_entity.pdbx_description
1 polymer ?
#
loop_
_entity_poly.entity_id
_entity_poly.type
_entity_poly.pdbx_seq_one_letter_code
_entity_poly.pdbx_strand_id
1 'polypeptide(L)'
;MRSLKSSTNIMLSVISFLTLAVATSLYAQTPLTAEQIDQRLQKFKGSSFVFTSWGGAFQKAQRNAFLDPFAKKYGIKIIEDNFSSDAKIVAM
;
A
#
# COMPACT_ATOMS: atom_id res chain seq x y z
N MET A 1 14.54 51.30 -27.81
CA MET A 1 14.34 49.84 -27.97
C MET A 1 14.99 49.10 -26.81
N ARG A 2 14.27 48.93 -25.69
CA ARG A 2 14.73 48.13 -24.54
C ARG A 2 13.66 47.09 -24.22
N SER A 3 14.10 45.85 -24.06
CA SER A 3 13.48 44.83 -23.21
C SER A 3 12.23 44.09 -23.73
N LEU A 4 12.39 43.29 -24.79
CA LEU A 4 11.55 42.09 -25.02
C LEU A 4 12.31 40.78 -24.73
N LYS A 5 13.65 40.80 -24.62
CA LYS A 5 14.46 39.62 -24.27
C LYS A 5 14.43 39.27 -22.76
N SER A 6 14.08 40.22 -21.90
CA SER A 6 14.05 40.01 -20.43
C SER A 6 12.89 39.10 -20.02
N SER A 7 11.70 39.32 -20.59
CA SER A 7 10.48 38.57 -20.28
C SER A 7 10.52 37.12 -20.76
N THR A 8 11.19 36.82 -21.88
CA THR A 8 11.34 35.45 -22.38
C THR A 8 12.24 34.60 -21.49
N ASN A 9 13.32 35.19 -20.94
CA ASN A 9 14.24 34.48 -20.04
C ASN A 9 13.60 34.20 -18.66
N ILE A 10 12.72 35.09 -18.20
CA ILE A 10 11.97 34.90 -16.95
C ILE A 10 10.95 33.75 -17.13
N MET A 11 10.25 33.69 -18.26
CA MET A 11 9.30 32.60 -18.58
C MET A 11 9.98 31.23 -18.69
N LEU A 12 11.15 31.12 -19.33
CA LEU A 12 11.88 29.84 -19.39
C LEU A 12 12.42 29.38 -18.02
N SER A 13 12.81 30.32 -17.15
CA SER A 13 13.24 30.02 -15.78
C SER A 13 12.09 29.45 -14.94
N VAL A 14 10.90 30.06 -15.00
CA VAL A 14 9.72 29.62 -14.24
C VAL A 14 9.24 28.23 -14.69
N ILE A 15 9.30 27.93 -15.98
CA ILE A 15 8.95 26.60 -16.52
C ILE A 15 9.95 25.53 -16.06
N SER A 16 11.24 25.87 -15.95
CA SER A 16 12.29 24.95 -15.49
C SER A 16 12.17 24.61 -14.00
N PHE A 17 11.72 25.55 -13.17
CA PHE A 17 11.44 25.28 -11.76
C PHE A 17 10.17 24.44 -11.54
N LEU A 18 9.17 24.57 -12.41
CA LEU A 18 7.93 23.78 -12.31
C LEU A 18 8.16 22.30 -12.66
N THR A 19 9.11 21.99 -13.55
CA THR A 19 9.46 20.60 -13.90
C THR A 19 10.25 19.86 -12.80
N LEU A 20 10.99 20.58 -11.95
CA LEU A 20 11.78 19.95 -10.87
C LEU A 20 10.92 19.59 -9.63
N ALA A 21 9.82 20.33 -9.40
CA ALA A 21 8.89 20.04 -8.30
C ALA A 21 8.01 18.80 -8.56
N VAL A 22 7.80 18.42 -9.82
CA VAL A 22 7.06 17.18 -10.17
C VAL A 22 7.93 15.93 -9.96
N ALA A 23 9.25 16.05 -10.08
CA ALA A 23 10.17 14.91 -9.92
C ALA A 23 10.35 14.48 -8.45
N THR A 24 10.18 15.39 -7.48
CA THR A 24 10.31 15.08 -6.06
C THR A 24 9.05 14.47 -5.43
N SER A 25 7.89 14.61 -6.07
CA SER A 25 6.64 13.98 -5.60
C SER A 25 6.48 12.52 -6.04
N LEU A 26 7.32 12.02 -6.96
CA LEU A 26 7.31 10.62 -7.40
C LEU A 26 7.91 9.64 -6.38
N TYR A 27 8.66 10.14 -5.39
CA TYR A 27 9.24 9.33 -4.30
C TYR A 27 8.49 9.46 -2.97
N ALA A 28 7.56 10.41 -2.87
CA ALA A 28 6.60 10.43 -1.79
C ALA A 28 5.43 9.54 -2.22
N GLN A 29 5.50 8.22 -1.96
CA GLN A 29 4.29 7.41 -2.00
C GLN A 29 3.32 8.01 -0.99
N THR A 30 2.34 8.78 -1.47
CA THR A 30 1.18 9.14 -0.66
C THR A 30 0.53 7.83 -0.23
N PRO A 31 0.34 7.61 1.10
CA PRO A 31 -0.32 6.41 1.57
C PRO A 31 -1.72 6.35 0.93
N LEU A 32 -2.14 5.15 0.56
CA LEU A 32 -3.48 4.95 0.01
C LEU A 32 -4.53 5.35 1.05
N THR A 33 -5.60 6.00 0.58
CA THR A 33 -6.75 6.27 1.45
C THR A 33 -7.47 4.95 1.78
N ALA A 34 -8.26 4.95 2.86
CA ALA A 34 -9.02 3.77 3.27
C ALA A 34 -9.98 3.29 2.15
N GLU A 35 -10.59 4.23 1.40
CA GLU A 35 -11.48 3.93 0.29
C GLU A 35 -10.72 3.27 -0.88
N GLN A 36 -9.51 3.75 -1.17
CA GLN A 36 -8.68 3.17 -2.22
C GLN A 36 -8.22 1.75 -1.85
N ILE A 37 -7.92 1.51 -0.57
CA ILE A 37 -7.62 0.17 -0.05
C ILE A 37 -8.86 -0.72 -0.21
N ASP A 38 -10.03 -0.25 0.20
CA ASP A 38 -11.28 -1.00 0.11
C ASP A 38 -11.61 -1.41 -1.33
N GLN A 39 -11.46 -0.48 -2.29
CA GLN A 39 -11.65 -0.76 -3.71
C GLN A 39 -10.67 -1.80 -4.23
N ARG A 40 -9.39 -1.69 -3.87
CA ARG A 40 -8.36 -2.65 -4.29
C ARG A 40 -8.59 -4.04 -3.73
N LEU A 41 -9.16 -4.14 -2.53
CA LEU A 41 -9.41 -5.41 -1.87
C LEU A 41 -10.64 -6.14 -2.41
N GLN A 42 -11.60 -5.44 -3.04
CA GLN A 42 -12.79 -6.08 -3.62
C GLN A 42 -12.44 -7.18 -4.63
N LYS A 43 -11.35 -7.03 -5.39
CA LYS A 43 -10.94 -8.03 -6.39
C LYS A 43 -10.57 -9.39 -5.79
N PHE A 44 -10.29 -9.46 -4.48
CA PHE A 44 -9.94 -10.69 -3.79
C PHE A 44 -11.13 -11.38 -3.12
N LYS A 45 -12.34 -10.83 -3.24
CA LYS A 45 -13.55 -11.48 -2.71
C LYS A 45 -13.69 -12.91 -3.26
N GLY A 46 -13.92 -13.87 -2.37
CA GLY A 46 -13.96 -15.31 -2.70
C GLY A 46 -12.60 -16.01 -2.76
N SER A 47 -11.49 -15.27 -2.63
CA SER A 47 -10.14 -15.84 -2.55
C SER A 47 -9.84 -16.42 -1.16
N SER A 48 -8.72 -17.14 -1.05
CA SER A 48 -8.22 -17.67 0.21
C SER A 48 -6.82 -17.14 0.52
N PHE A 49 -6.58 -16.69 1.76
CA PHE A 49 -5.28 -16.25 2.25
C PHE A 49 -4.80 -17.18 3.37
N VAL A 50 -3.50 -17.48 3.40
CA VAL A 50 -2.88 -18.24 4.48
C VAL A 50 -2.30 -17.27 5.51
N PHE A 51 -2.69 -17.44 6.76
CA PHE A 51 -2.17 -16.69 7.90
C PHE A 51 -1.40 -17.65 8.80
N THR A 52 -0.12 -17.34 9.06
CA THR A 52 0.73 -18.10 9.96
C THR A 52 1.05 -17.32 11.22
N SER A 53 0.96 -17.97 12.38
CA SER A 53 1.31 -17.40 13.69
C SER A 53 1.81 -18.49 14.64
N TRP A 54 2.05 -18.13 15.90
CA TRP A 54 2.55 -19.02 16.95
C TRP A 54 1.50 -20.01 17.50
N GLY A 55 0.27 -20.00 16.98
CA GLY A 55 -0.80 -20.85 17.49
C GLY A 55 -1.37 -20.43 18.85
N GLY A 56 -2.14 -21.34 19.45
CA GLY A 56 -2.65 -21.22 20.81
C GLY A 56 -3.56 -20.00 21.05
N ALA A 57 -3.48 -19.46 22.27
CA ALA A 57 -4.32 -18.33 22.69
C ALA A 57 -4.00 -17.03 21.92
N PHE A 58 -2.74 -16.83 21.53
CA PHE A 58 -2.33 -15.65 20.80
C PHE A 58 -2.94 -15.59 19.40
N GLN A 59 -2.84 -16.69 18.65
CA GLN A 59 -3.47 -16.77 17.33
C GLN A 59 -5.00 -16.67 17.41
N LYS A 60 -5.62 -17.23 18.45
CA LYS A 60 -7.06 -17.03 18.70
C LYS A 60 -7.42 -15.55 18.95
N ALA A 61 -6.59 -14.81 19.68
CA ALA A 61 -6.80 -13.37 19.87
C ALA A 61 -6.68 -12.61 18.55
N GLN A 62 -5.68 -12.93 17.71
CA GLN A 62 -5.52 -12.34 16.38
C GLN A 62 -6.70 -12.66 15.46
N ARG A 63 -7.22 -13.90 15.54
CA ARG A 63 -8.40 -14.34 14.80
C ARG A 63 -9.59 -13.44 15.06
N ASN A 64 -9.91 -13.26 16.33
CA ASN A 64 -11.08 -12.49 16.75
C ASN A 64 -10.91 -10.98 16.49
N ALA A 65 -9.71 -10.45 16.72
CA ALA A 65 -9.45 -9.02 16.63
C ALA A 65 -9.28 -8.52 15.18
N PHE A 66 -8.69 -9.33 14.31
CA PHE A 66 -8.25 -8.89 12.97
C PHE A 66 -8.81 -9.75 11.85
N LEU A 67 -8.64 -11.08 11.94
CA LEU A 67 -8.90 -11.98 10.81
C LEU A 67 -10.39 -12.13 10.54
N ASP A 68 -11.23 -12.28 11.56
CA ASP A 68 -12.67 -12.40 11.41
C ASP A 68 -13.32 -11.12 10.87
N PRO A 69 -13.03 -9.91 11.41
CA PRO A 69 -13.50 -8.66 10.82
C PRO A 69 -13.07 -8.49 9.36
N PHE A 70 -11.82 -8.84 9.04
CA PHE A 70 -11.29 -8.74 7.69
C PHE A 70 -11.99 -9.73 6.73
N ALA A 71 -12.06 -11.01 7.11
CA ALA A 71 -12.72 -12.05 6.33
C ALA A 71 -14.18 -11.70 6.05
N LYS A 72 -14.88 -11.19 7.08
CA LYS A 72 -16.27 -10.75 6.96
C LYS A 72 -16.41 -9.52 6.04
N LYS A 73 -15.55 -8.52 6.17
CA LYS A 73 -15.63 -7.28 5.38
C LYS A 73 -15.40 -7.54 3.89
N TYR A 74 -14.41 -8.37 3.55
CA TYR A 74 -13.99 -8.56 2.16
C TYR A 74 -14.45 -9.88 1.54
N GLY A 75 -15.10 -10.76 2.30
CA GLY A 75 -15.54 -12.07 1.83
C GLY A 75 -14.37 -12.98 1.44
N ILE A 76 -13.28 -12.93 2.21
CA ILE A 76 -12.05 -13.69 1.98
C ILE A 76 -11.97 -14.83 2.99
N LYS A 77 -11.61 -16.02 2.53
CA LYS A 77 -11.36 -17.17 3.41
C LYS A 77 -9.95 -17.06 4.00
N ILE A 78 -9.83 -17.17 5.32
CA ILE A 78 -8.52 -17.24 5.98
C ILE A 78 -8.25 -18.69 6.40
N ILE A 79 -7.15 -19.23 5.88
CA ILE A 79 -6.59 -20.53 6.23
C ILE A 79 -5.50 -20.27 7.26
N GLU A 80 -5.60 -20.93 8.40
CA GLU A 80 -4.66 -20.73 9.50
C GLU A 80 -3.62 -21.86 9.49
N ASP A 81 -2.36 -21.48 9.65
CA ASP A 81 -1.24 -22.40 9.82
C ASP A 81 -0.44 -22.01 11.07
N ASN A 82 0.22 -22.99 11.69
CA ASN A 82 1.00 -22.76 12.89
C ASN A 82 2.48 -22.94 12.56
N PHE A 83 3.24 -21.89 12.86
CA PHE A 83 4.65 -21.84 12.52
C PHE A 83 5.49 -22.76 13.41
N SER A 84 6.48 -23.44 12.83
CA SER A 84 7.43 -24.27 13.58
C SER A 84 8.91 -23.89 13.42
N SER A 85 9.29 -23.10 12.39
CA SER A 85 10.65 -22.52 12.24
C SER A 85 10.80 -21.66 10.97
N ASP A 86 11.73 -20.70 10.98
CA ASP A 86 12.10 -19.83 9.82
C ASP A 86 12.51 -20.62 8.58
N ALA A 87 13.03 -21.83 8.77
CA ALA A 87 13.35 -22.74 7.69
C ALA A 87 12.13 -23.08 6.82
N LYS A 88 10.92 -23.11 7.40
CA LYS A 88 9.69 -23.32 6.62
C LYS A 88 9.36 -22.14 5.72
N ILE A 89 9.61 -20.89 6.15
CA ILE A 89 9.39 -19.71 5.28
C ILE A 89 10.35 -19.74 4.09
N VAL A 90 11.62 -20.11 4.31
CA VAL A 90 12.62 -20.19 3.23
C VAL A 90 12.31 -21.32 2.24
N ALA A 91 11.62 -22.37 2.69
CA ALA A 91 11.27 -23.52 1.87
C ALA A 91 9.96 -23.37 1.08
N MET A 92 9.15 -22.33 1.32
CA MET A 92 7.89 -22.03 0.63
C MET A 92 8.13 -21.19 -0.63
#